data_AF-A0A395M7A2-F1
#
_entry.id   AF-A0A395M7A2-F1
#
_cell.length_a   1.000
_cell.length_b   1.000
_cell.length_c   1.000
_cell.angle_alpha   90.00
_cell.angle_beta   90.00
_cell.angle_gamma   90.00
#
_symmetry.space_group_name_H-M   'P 1'
#
loop_
_entity.id
_entity.type
_entity.pdbx_description
1 polymer ?
#
loop_
_entity_poly.entity_id
_entity_poly.type
_entity_poly.pdbx_seq_one_letter_code
_entity_poly.pdbx_strand_id
1 'polypeptide(L)'
;MWDVFEQVLDDAYNATVRECFPGTAELFEIARKEAHITTTKPFQGLMEPDAWERYKSRWQQLLCIWKRYDTWHARDVGGQDNKSSHSNSSNTSTDTDNDSATSRSSSPSVISDEVGLRPPYKMTIRQEEAWNEFNHGVTQVVTGADSRGRYTYERLHRSCLDTVVQFLDHPFKSGNHYDSIIISALGVMGLDEGGGWVPVVNYTPICSAVIKVARYLVLYQSILERQGQVQQLAQWGSKQQAEEDAEGLFQIVRRKVRRFMVQMPEGEDTQPSPMNWIINTRTYGIRIRYTTPGSETIDWRGDQIIHGRIRIRMSEISDMLHGLVGQAQQTLLRLTSSHVGIDDDQDDEEEGMQQQWPPSSDMLPAIP
;
A
#
# COMPACT_ATOMS: atom_id res chain seq x y z
N MET A 1 -15.12 -20.22 -2.14
CA MET A 1 -13.77 -19.64 -2.36
C MET A 1 -13.22 -19.04 -1.09
N TRP A 2 -13.98 -18.13 -0.45
CA TRP A 2 -13.59 -17.62 0.87
C TRP A 2 -13.35 -18.76 1.86
N ASP A 3 -14.22 -19.76 1.92
CA ASP A 3 -14.06 -20.89 2.86
C ASP A 3 -12.73 -21.64 2.69
N VAL A 4 -12.32 -21.90 1.44
CA VAL A 4 -11.02 -22.52 1.13
C VAL A 4 -9.88 -21.59 1.58
N PHE A 5 -10.00 -20.30 1.30
CA PHE A 5 -8.96 -19.35 1.69
C PHE A 5 -8.87 -19.17 3.20
N GLU A 6 -10.00 -19.07 3.90
CA GLU A 6 -10.09 -18.99 5.35
C GLU A 6 -9.44 -20.20 6.02
N GLN A 7 -9.71 -21.40 5.53
CA GLN A 7 -9.05 -22.60 6.05
C GLN A 7 -7.53 -22.57 5.80
N VAL A 8 -7.07 -22.10 4.63
CA VAL A 8 -5.64 -21.89 4.37
C VAL A 8 -5.03 -20.86 5.32
N LEU A 9 -5.76 -19.80 5.67
CA LEU A 9 -5.31 -18.81 6.66
C LEU A 9 -5.16 -19.48 8.03
N ASP A 10 -6.14 -20.25 8.46
CA ASP A 10 -6.13 -20.95 9.75
C ASP A 10 -5.04 -22.03 9.80
N ASP A 11 -4.85 -22.79 8.72
CA ASP A 11 -3.76 -23.76 8.58
C ASP A 11 -2.39 -23.06 8.67
N ALA A 12 -2.23 -21.91 8.02
CA ALA A 12 -1.00 -21.13 8.08
C ALA A 12 -0.70 -20.59 9.48
N TYR A 13 -1.74 -20.11 10.19
CA TYR A 13 -1.64 -19.68 11.57
C TYR A 13 -1.24 -20.85 12.49
N ASN A 14 -1.96 -21.98 12.38
CA ASN A 14 -1.72 -23.16 13.18
C ASN A 14 -0.34 -23.79 12.95
N ALA A 15 0.10 -23.88 11.69
CA ALA A 15 1.44 -24.37 11.35
C ALA A 15 2.52 -23.48 11.96
N THR A 16 2.35 -22.16 11.90
CA THR A 16 3.31 -21.22 12.51
C THR A 16 3.36 -21.37 14.04
N VAL A 17 2.22 -21.59 14.70
CA VAL A 17 2.16 -21.76 16.17
C VAL A 17 2.72 -23.12 16.61
N ARG A 18 2.49 -24.19 15.82
CA ARG A 18 2.88 -25.56 16.19
C ARG A 18 4.28 -25.95 15.77
N GLU A 19 4.72 -25.51 14.58
CA GLU A 19 5.95 -25.98 13.96
C GLU A 19 7.12 -25.00 14.12
N CYS A 20 6.87 -23.73 14.43
CA CYS A 20 7.92 -22.75 14.67
C CYS A 20 8.09 -22.46 16.16
N PHE A 21 9.22 -22.88 16.72
CA PHE A 21 9.57 -22.55 18.10
C PHE A 21 9.92 -21.07 18.24
N PRO A 22 9.56 -20.40 19.35
CA PRO A 22 9.96 -19.03 19.59
C PRO A 22 11.48 -18.86 19.53
N GLY A 23 11.95 -17.89 18.74
CA GLY A 23 13.38 -17.56 18.64
C GLY A 23 14.16 -18.34 17.59
N THR A 24 13.52 -19.17 16.76
CA THR A 24 14.22 -19.81 15.64
C THR A 24 14.61 -18.80 14.56
N ALA A 25 15.66 -19.12 13.79
CA ALA A 25 16.22 -18.22 12.79
C ALA A 25 15.22 -17.84 11.69
N GLU A 26 14.29 -18.75 11.37
CA GLU A 26 13.21 -18.55 10.39
C GLU A 26 12.26 -17.44 10.82
N LEU A 27 11.96 -17.34 12.13
CA LEU A 27 11.09 -16.30 12.67
C LEU A 27 11.76 -14.93 12.65
N PHE A 28 13.08 -14.86 12.81
CA PHE A 28 13.83 -13.62 12.61
C PHE A 28 13.82 -13.23 11.13
N GLU A 29 14.04 -14.20 10.24
CA GLU A 29 14.08 -13.95 8.81
C GLU A 29 12.73 -13.49 8.26
N ILE A 30 11.61 -14.14 8.61
CA ILE A 30 10.28 -13.72 8.16
C ILE A 30 9.85 -12.37 8.76
N ALA A 31 10.38 -12.00 9.94
CA ALA A 31 10.17 -10.68 10.53
C ALA A 31 10.96 -9.58 9.83
N ARG A 32 11.98 -9.93 9.03
CA ARG A 32 12.91 -9.00 8.39
C ARG A 32 12.17 -7.90 7.64
N LYS A 33 12.60 -6.67 7.87
CA LYS A 33 12.10 -5.49 7.15
C LYS A 33 13.06 -5.09 6.07
N GLU A 34 14.35 -5.01 6.34
CA GLU A 34 15.36 -4.56 5.38
C GLU A 34 16.34 -5.69 5.09
N ALA A 35 16.78 -5.81 3.84
CA ALA A 35 17.64 -6.92 3.40
C ALA A 35 18.98 -6.98 4.16
N HIS A 36 19.53 -5.81 4.50
CA HIS A 36 20.86 -5.66 5.12
C HIS A 36 20.82 -5.56 6.65
N ILE A 37 19.65 -5.35 7.26
CA ILE A 37 19.50 -5.22 8.72
C ILE A 37 18.84 -6.47 9.30
N THR A 38 19.50 -7.12 10.26
CA THR A 38 18.92 -8.20 11.05
C THR A 38 17.90 -7.65 12.04
N THR A 39 16.75 -8.31 12.12
CA THR A 39 15.70 -7.96 13.07
C THR A 39 16.11 -8.30 14.50
N THR A 40 15.84 -7.39 15.42
CA THR A 40 16.11 -7.58 16.85
C THR A 40 15.05 -8.41 17.56
N LYS A 41 13.86 -8.58 16.94
CA LYS A 41 12.74 -9.34 17.50
C LYS A 41 12.22 -10.36 16.48
N PRO A 42 11.95 -11.61 16.89
CA PRO A 42 11.40 -12.62 16.00
C PRO A 42 9.93 -12.29 15.67
N PHE A 43 9.43 -12.88 14.59
CA PHE A 43 8.01 -12.80 14.24
C PHE A 43 7.17 -13.44 15.33
N GLN A 44 6.25 -12.66 15.91
CA GLN A 44 5.32 -13.17 16.92
C GLN A 44 4.17 -13.88 16.22
N GLY A 45 4.25 -15.20 16.19
CA GLY A 45 3.25 -16.08 15.60
C GLY A 45 1.94 -16.15 16.39
N LEU A 46 1.94 -15.82 17.68
CA LEU A 46 0.71 -15.78 18.48
C LEU A 46 -0.05 -14.46 18.29
N MET A 47 -1.37 -14.54 18.21
CA MET A 47 -2.25 -13.37 18.13
C MET A 47 -3.51 -13.58 18.98
N GLU A 48 -4.02 -12.49 19.54
CA GLU A 48 -5.34 -12.46 20.19
C GLU A 48 -6.42 -12.94 19.19
N PRO A 49 -7.37 -13.79 19.61
CA PRO A 49 -8.41 -14.32 18.71
C PRO A 49 -9.18 -13.22 17.97
N ASP A 50 -9.57 -12.15 18.68
CA ASP A 50 -10.27 -11.02 18.09
C ASP A 50 -9.45 -10.27 17.04
N ALA A 51 -8.13 -10.26 17.18
CA ALA A 51 -7.24 -9.64 16.21
C ALA A 51 -7.09 -10.51 14.96
N TRP A 52 -7.13 -11.84 15.11
CA TRP A 52 -7.11 -12.75 13.97
C TRP A 52 -8.35 -12.61 13.09
N GLU A 53 -9.54 -12.59 13.68
CA GLU A 53 -10.79 -12.39 12.95
C GLU A 53 -10.81 -11.06 12.19
N ARG A 54 -10.32 -9.98 12.83
CA ARG A 54 -10.15 -8.67 12.18
C ARG A 54 -9.21 -8.74 10.98
N TYR A 55 -8.14 -9.53 11.06
CA TYR A 55 -7.17 -9.65 9.97
C TYR A 55 -7.73 -10.50 8.84
N LYS A 56 -8.39 -11.62 9.14
CA LYS A 56 -9.13 -12.42 8.14
C LYS A 56 -10.14 -11.56 7.38
N SER A 57 -10.92 -10.73 8.07
CA SER A 57 -11.87 -9.80 7.43
C SER A 57 -11.21 -8.86 6.40
N ARG A 58 -10.00 -8.36 6.65
CA ARG A 58 -9.26 -7.54 5.66
C ARG A 58 -8.85 -8.35 4.43
N TRP A 59 -8.46 -9.60 4.61
CA TRP A 59 -8.14 -10.50 3.50
C TRP A 59 -9.37 -10.98 2.74
N GLN A 60 -10.52 -11.09 3.41
CA GLN A 60 -11.81 -11.30 2.77
C GLN A 60 -12.17 -10.14 1.84
N GLN A 61 -11.99 -8.90 2.32
CA GLN A 61 -12.19 -7.69 1.51
C GLN A 61 -11.29 -7.70 0.27
N LEU A 62 -10.00 -8.03 0.42
CA LEU A 62 -9.08 -8.20 -0.70
C LEU A 62 -9.57 -9.26 -1.71
N LEU A 63 -9.97 -10.44 -1.23
CA LEU A 63 -10.48 -11.51 -2.09
C LEU A 63 -11.73 -11.08 -2.85
N CYS A 64 -12.67 -10.38 -2.19
CA CYS A 64 -13.87 -9.85 -2.83
C CYS A 64 -13.53 -8.85 -3.95
N ILE A 65 -12.54 -7.98 -3.73
CA ILE A 65 -12.07 -7.03 -4.75
C ILE A 65 -11.48 -7.78 -5.94
N TRP A 66 -10.60 -8.75 -5.71
CA TRP A 66 -9.99 -9.57 -6.77
C TRP A 66 -11.05 -10.33 -7.57
N LYS A 67 -12.03 -10.91 -6.89
CA LYS A 67 -13.13 -11.64 -7.53
C LYS A 67 -14.05 -10.76 -8.35
N ARG A 68 -14.41 -9.59 -7.83
CA ARG A 68 -15.23 -8.63 -8.56
C ARG A 68 -14.56 -8.23 -9.86
N TYR A 69 -13.25 -8.01 -9.84
CA TYR A 69 -12.50 -7.69 -11.06
C TYR A 69 -12.44 -8.84 -12.06
N ASP A 70 -12.22 -10.07 -11.59
CA ASP A 70 -12.25 -11.27 -12.43
C ASP A 70 -13.57 -11.40 -13.20
N THR A 71 -14.70 -11.05 -12.57
CA THR A 71 -16.00 -11.06 -13.26
C THR A 71 -16.17 -9.96 -14.33
N TRP A 72 -15.35 -8.91 -14.33
CA TRP A 72 -15.35 -7.93 -15.43
C TRP A 72 -14.72 -8.53 -16.69
N HIS A 73 -13.66 -9.34 -16.56
CA HIS A 73 -13.06 -10.06 -17.69
C HIS A 73 -14.05 -10.99 -18.41
N ALA A 74 -14.90 -11.69 -17.66
CA ALA A 74 -15.88 -12.60 -18.25
C ALA A 74 -16.95 -11.88 -19.10
N ARG A 75 -17.23 -10.60 -18.81
CA ARG A 75 -18.23 -9.79 -19.53
C ARG A 75 -17.67 -9.19 -20.82
N ASP A 76 -16.40 -8.80 -20.83
CA ASP A 76 -15.75 -8.19 -22.00
C ASP A 76 -15.55 -9.21 -23.15
N VAL A 77 -15.41 -10.50 -22.84
CA VAL A 77 -15.25 -11.57 -23.86
C VAL A 77 -16.58 -12.00 -24.50
N GLY A 78 -17.73 -11.55 -23.97
CA GLY A 78 -19.06 -11.85 -24.51
C GLY A 78 -19.60 -10.83 -25.53
N GLY A 79 -18.84 -9.79 -25.85
CA GLY A 79 -19.32 -8.57 -26.53
C GLY A 79 -18.80 -8.31 -27.94
N GLN A 80 -18.08 -9.24 -28.56
CA GLN A 80 -17.63 -9.10 -29.95
C GLN A 80 -17.71 -10.46 -30.63
N ASP A 81 -18.81 -10.70 -31.34
CA ASP A 81 -18.88 -11.49 -32.58
C ASP A 81 -20.36 -11.77 -32.93
N ASN A 82 -21.00 -10.83 -33.63
CA ASN A 82 -22.03 -11.17 -34.62
C ASN A 82 -22.53 -9.96 -35.44
N LYS A 83 -22.08 -9.90 -36.71
CA LYS A 83 -22.82 -9.58 -37.95
C LYS A 83 -21.88 -8.92 -38.95
N SER A 84 -21.28 -9.71 -39.83
CA SER A 84 -21.83 -10.17 -41.12
C SER A 84 -21.61 -9.15 -42.24
N SER A 85 -20.69 -9.51 -43.12
CA SER A 85 -20.46 -8.98 -44.46
C SER A 85 -21.76 -8.77 -45.22
N HIS A 86 -21.96 -7.59 -45.82
CA HIS A 86 -22.63 -7.41 -47.11
C HIS A 86 -21.93 -6.29 -47.87
N SER A 87 -21.59 -6.60 -49.12
CA SER A 87 -20.79 -5.84 -50.06
C SER A 87 -21.65 -4.98 -51.00
N ASN A 88 -20.98 -3.98 -51.61
CA ASN A 88 -21.35 -3.18 -52.79
C ASN A 88 -22.45 -2.09 -52.59
N SER A 89 -22.48 -0.97 -53.32
CA SER A 89 -21.51 -0.13 -54.04
C SER A 89 -22.26 1.19 -54.38
N SER A 90 -21.49 2.25 -54.65
CA SER A 90 -21.81 3.38 -55.55
C SER A 90 -22.83 4.48 -55.15
N ASN A 91 -22.26 5.68 -54.99
CA ASN A 91 -22.66 7.02 -55.45
C ASN A 91 -24.13 7.47 -55.36
N THR A 92 -24.38 8.59 -54.67
CA THR A 92 -24.98 9.81 -55.27
C THR A 92 -24.70 11.04 -54.40
N SER A 93 -24.21 12.10 -55.03
CA SER A 93 -24.06 13.46 -54.50
C SER A 93 -25.41 14.10 -54.19
N THR A 94 -25.46 14.99 -53.19
CA THR A 94 -26.19 16.27 -53.28
C THR A 94 -25.75 17.19 -52.15
N ASP A 95 -25.27 18.36 -52.56
CA ASP A 95 -25.02 19.52 -51.73
C ASP A 95 -26.30 19.98 -51.03
N THR A 96 -26.17 20.58 -49.85
CA THR A 96 -26.78 21.87 -49.54
C THR A 96 -26.28 22.38 -48.19
N ASP A 97 -25.67 23.56 -48.26
CA ASP A 97 -25.33 24.43 -47.16
C ASP A 97 -26.57 24.75 -46.30
N ASN A 98 -26.41 24.83 -44.98
CA ASN A 98 -26.97 25.99 -44.28
C ASN A 98 -26.27 26.28 -42.96
N ASP A 99 -26.07 27.58 -42.79
CA ASP A 99 -25.34 28.29 -41.77
C ASP A 99 -26.04 28.35 -40.41
N SER A 100 -25.19 28.42 -39.39
CA SER A 100 -25.27 29.38 -38.27
C SER A 100 -26.43 29.31 -37.27
N ALA A 101 -26.07 28.73 -36.11
CA ALA A 101 -26.13 29.37 -34.80
C ALA A 101 -27.49 29.92 -34.31
N THR A 102 -28.26 29.06 -33.66
CA THR A 102 -29.21 29.47 -32.61
C THR A 102 -28.61 29.20 -31.23
N SER A 103 -28.52 30.27 -30.45
CA SER A 103 -28.16 30.20 -29.04
C SER A 103 -29.40 29.95 -28.18
N ARG A 104 -29.21 29.14 -27.13
CA ARG A 104 -29.95 29.10 -25.85
C ARG A 104 -31.28 28.34 -25.82
N SER A 105 -31.19 27.09 -25.39
CA SER A 105 -31.97 26.66 -24.22
C SER A 105 -31.14 25.69 -23.38
N SER A 106 -31.00 26.04 -22.10
CA SER A 106 -30.30 25.26 -21.10
C SER A 106 -31.11 24.00 -20.77
N SER A 107 -30.49 22.84 -20.92
CA SER A 107 -30.91 21.60 -20.29
C SER A 107 -29.64 20.83 -19.90
N PRO A 108 -29.66 20.12 -18.76
CA PRO A 108 -28.44 19.62 -18.13
C PRO A 108 -27.83 18.60 -19.07
N SER A 109 -26.56 18.83 -19.43
CA SER A 109 -25.76 17.86 -20.16
C SER A 109 -25.85 16.54 -19.42
N VAL A 110 -26.58 15.63 -20.04
CA VAL A 110 -26.57 14.19 -19.80
C VAL A 110 -25.12 13.82 -19.53
N ILE A 111 -24.85 13.41 -18.29
CA ILE A 111 -23.68 12.62 -17.97
C ILE A 111 -23.80 11.42 -18.90
N SER A 112 -23.03 11.43 -19.98
CA SER A 112 -22.87 10.24 -20.81
C SER A 112 -22.44 9.14 -19.86
N ASP A 113 -23.31 8.16 -19.67
CA ASP A 113 -23.00 6.88 -19.07
C ASP A 113 -21.88 6.22 -19.90
N GLU A 114 -20.64 6.64 -19.69
CA GLU A 114 -19.50 5.76 -19.90
C GLU A 114 -19.62 4.67 -18.84
N VAL A 115 -20.34 3.61 -19.19
CA VAL A 115 -20.32 2.32 -18.51
C VAL A 115 -18.84 1.98 -18.28
N GLY A 116 -18.43 2.09 -17.02
CA GLY A 116 -17.04 2.36 -16.62
C GLY A 116 -16.00 1.46 -17.28
N LEU A 117 -15.03 2.11 -17.92
CA LEU A 117 -13.83 1.46 -18.41
C LEU A 117 -13.13 0.73 -17.26
N ARG A 118 -12.68 -0.49 -17.56
CA ARG A 118 -11.96 -1.38 -16.65
C ARG A 118 -10.76 -0.69 -15.98
N PRO A 119 -10.63 -0.78 -14.64
CA PRO A 119 -9.41 -0.33 -13.96
C PRO A 119 -8.18 -1.07 -14.54
N PRO A 120 -7.09 -0.36 -14.86
CA PRO A 120 -6.00 -0.90 -15.68
C PRO A 120 -5.00 -1.79 -14.92
N TYR A 121 -5.40 -2.50 -13.86
CA TYR A 121 -4.44 -3.33 -13.12
C TYR A 121 -4.10 -4.61 -13.87
N LYS A 122 -2.84 -5.05 -13.80
CA LYS A 122 -2.30 -6.15 -14.61
C LYS A 122 -1.71 -7.25 -13.72
N MET A 123 -2.12 -8.48 -13.94
CA MET A 123 -1.42 -9.64 -13.37
C MET A 123 -0.21 -9.98 -14.25
N THR A 124 0.84 -10.54 -13.65
CA THR A 124 1.86 -11.23 -14.46
C THR A 124 1.28 -12.53 -15.02
N ILE A 125 1.85 -13.05 -16.10
CA ILE A 125 1.40 -14.30 -16.74
C ILE A 125 1.29 -15.44 -15.70
N ARG A 126 2.30 -15.60 -14.85
CA ARG A 126 2.31 -16.61 -13.78
C ARG A 126 1.21 -16.40 -12.73
N GLN A 127 0.92 -15.15 -12.38
CA GLN A 127 -0.16 -14.82 -11.43
C GLN A 127 -1.53 -15.13 -12.02
N GLU A 128 -1.72 -14.81 -13.30
CA GLU A 128 -2.97 -15.09 -14.02
C GLU A 128 -3.20 -16.59 -14.20
N GLU A 129 -2.17 -17.35 -14.58
CA GLU A 129 -2.24 -18.82 -14.66
C GLU A 129 -2.62 -19.45 -13.31
N ALA A 130 -1.95 -19.06 -12.22
CA ALA A 130 -2.23 -19.58 -10.88
C ALA A 130 -3.64 -19.20 -10.39
N TRP A 131 -4.07 -17.96 -10.65
CA TRP A 131 -5.43 -17.50 -10.32
C TRP A 131 -6.50 -18.25 -11.10
N ASN A 132 -6.29 -18.45 -12.40
CA ASN A 132 -7.21 -19.18 -13.26
C ASN A 132 -7.30 -20.66 -12.87
N GLU A 133 -6.17 -21.31 -12.54
CA GLU A 133 -6.17 -22.70 -12.05
C GLU A 133 -6.96 -22.84 -10.75
N PHE A 134 -6.71 -21.96 -9.77
CA PHE A 134 -7.43 -21.95 -8.50
C PHE A 134 -8.94 -21.70 -8.70
N ASN A 135 -9.29 -20.69 -9.49
CA ASN A 135 -10.67 -20.34 -9.79
C ASN A 135 -11.43 -21.47 -10.48
N HIS A 136 -10.78 -22.09 -11.46
CA HIS A 136 -11.33 -23.21 -12.19
C HIS A 136 -11.57 -24.39 -11.24
N GLY A 137 -10.58 -24.72 -10.40
CA GLY A 137 -10.72 -25.78 -9.41
C GLY A 137 -11.88 -25.56 -8.44
N VAL A 138 -12.00 -24.36 -7.87
CA VAL A 138 -13.13 -24.01 -6.99
C VAL A 138 -14.47 -24.11 -7.74
N THR A 139 -14.52 -23.63 -8.98
CA THR A 139 -15.75 -23.69 -9.80
C THR A 139 -16.16 -25.13 -10.11
N GLN A 140 -15.21 -26.02 -10.41
CA GLN A 140 -15.46 -27.43 -10.69
C GLN A 140 -15.99 -28.17 -9.45
N VAL A 141 -15.45 -27.88 -8.26
CA VAL A 141 -15.93 -28.49 -7.01
C VAL A 141 -17.31 -27.97 -6.63
N VAL A 142 -17.57 -26.66 -6.75
CA VAL A 142 -18.88 -26.06 -6.43
C VAL A 142 -19.98 -26.51 -7.40
N THR A 143 -19.67 -26.63 -8.68
CA THR A 143 -20.64 -27.08 -9.70
C THR A 143 -20.84 -28.59 -9.72
N GLY A 144 -20.05 -29.35 -8.95
CA GLY A 144 -20.07 -30.82 -8.96
C GLY A 144 -19.61 -31.44 -10.28
N ALA A 145 -19.00 -30.65 -11.17
CA ALA A 145 -18.53 -31.09 -12.48
C ALA A 145 -17.19 -31.86 -12.43
N ASP A 146 -16.52 -31.89 -11.27
CA ASP A 146 -15.34 -32.73 -11.03
C ASP A 146 -15.69 -34.22 -10.87
N SER A 147 -16.12 -34.84 -11.95
CA SER A 147 -16.40 -36.27 -12.06
C SER A 147 -15.18 -37.17 -11.81
N ARG A 148 -13.95 -36.61 -11.81
CA ARG A 148 -12.69 -37.35 -11.68
C ARG A 148 -12.03 -37.18 -10.31
N GLY A 149 -12.58 -36.37 -9.41
CA GLY A 149 -11.96 -36.05 -8.11
C GLY A 149 -10.56 -35.46 -8.23
N ARG A 150 -10.28 -34.70 -9.31
CA ARG A 150 -8.96 -34.11 -9.56
C ARG A 150 -8.64 -32.95 -8.63
N TYR A 151 -9.66 -32.30 -8.08
CA TYR A 151 -9.56 -31.19 -7.15
C TYR A 151 -9.84 -31.68 -5.73
N THR A 152 -8.87 -32.41 -5.17
CA THR A 152 -8.89 -32.77 -3.75
C THR A 152 -8.77 -31.53 -2.88
N TYR A 153 -9.27 -31.63 -1.65
CA TYR A 153 -9.16 -30.59 -0.63
C TYR A 153 -7.72 -30.05 -0.51
N GLU A 154 -6.74 -30.93 -0.31
CA GLU A 154 -5.33 -30.56 -0.18
C GLU A 154 -4.79 -29.82 -1.41
N ARG A 155 -5.17 -30.24 -2.62
CA ARG A 155 -4.71 -29.61 -3.86
C ARG A 155 -5.29 -28.21 -4.02
N LEU A 156 -6.57 -28.02 -3.69
CA LEU A 156 -7.19 -26.69 -3.72
C LEU A 156 -6.56 -25.74 -2.70
N HIS A 157 -6.25 -26.25 -1.50
CA HIS A 157 -5.59 -25.46 -0.46
C HIS A 157 -4.18 -25.06 -0.89
N ARG A 158 -3.43 -26.00 -1.46
CA ARG A 158 -2.08 -25.75 -1.99
C ARG A 158 -2.11 -24.72 -3.12
N SER A 159 -3.04 -24.86 -4.06
CA SER A 159 -3.25 -23.92 -5.17
C SER A 159 -3.64 -22.52 -4.66
N CYS A 160 -4.55 -22.44 -3.69
CA CYS A 160 -4.93 -21.17 -3.05
C CYS A 160 -3.72 -20.47 -2.43
N LEU A 161 -2.94 -21.19 -1.64
CA LEU A 161 -1.74 -20.69 -0.99
C LEU A 161 -0.71 -20.19 -2.01
N ASP A 162 -0.42 -21.00 -3.05
CA ASP A 162 0.52 -20.64 -4.10
C ASP A 162 0.10 -19.37 -4.84
N THR A 163 -1.16 -19.27 -5.22
CA THR A 163 -1.71 -18.10 -5.91
C THR A 163 -1.57 -16.83 -5.07
N VAL A 164 -1.93 -16.89 -3.79
CA VAL A 164 -1.85 -15.72 -2.90
C VAL A 164 -0.40 -15.29 -2.65
N VAL A 165 0.52 -16.25 -2.43
CA VAL A 165 1.94 -15.91 -2.31
C VAL A 165 2.50 -15.36 -3.63
N GLN A 166 2.05 -15.88 -4.77
CA GLN A 166 2.47 -15.39 -6.09
C GLN A 166 2.00 -13.95 -6.33
N PHE A 167 0.89 -13.49 -5.75
CA PHE A 167 0.46 -12.09 -5.80
C PHE A 167 1.42 -11.14 -5.08
N LEU A 168 2.14 -11.60 -4.06
CA LEU A 168 3.16 -10.82 -3.36
C LEU A 168 4.45 -10.69 -4.18
N ASP A 169 4.76 -11.68 -5.01
CA ASP A 169 5.88 -11.70 -5.93
C ASP A 169 5.55 -10.98 -7.25
N HIS A 170 5.33 -9.66 -7.17
CA HIS A 170 5.04 -8.80 -8.31
C HIS A 170 6.13 -7.72 -8.47
N PRO A 171 7.09 -7.87 -9.38
CA PRO A 171 8.09 -6.83 -9.60
C PRO A 171 7.50 -5.63 -10.35
N PHE A 172 7.66 -4.42 -9.82
CA PHE A 172 7.18 -3.20 -10.47
C PHE A 172 8.10 -2.80 -11.64
N LYS A 173 7.61 -2.97 -12.87
CA LYS A 173 8.38 -2.69 -14.11
C LYS A 173 7.95 -1.41 -14.84
N SER A 174 6.68 -1.05 -14.74
CA SER A 174 6.02 -0.01 -15.53
C SER A 174 6.04 1.38 -14.88
N GLY A 175 6.69 1.54 -13.72
CA GLY A 175 6.60 2.74 -12.88
C GLY A 175 5.23 2.92 -12.20
N ASN A 176 4.17 2.25 -12.67
CA ASN A 176 2.86 2.24 -12.03
C ASN A 176 2.73 1.11 -11.00
N HIS A 177 2.82 1.45 -9.71
CA HIS A 177 2.67 0.47 -8.62
C HIS A 177 1.26 -0.14 -8.54
N TYR A 178 0.24 0.56 -9.05
CA TYR A 178 -1.15 0.09 -9.05
C TYR A 178 -1.43 -1.00 -10.09
N ASP A 179 -0.44 -1.38 -10.90
CA ASP A 179 -0.55 -2.55 -11.76
C ASP A 179 -0.67 -3.83 -10.91
N SER A 180 -0.05 -3.88 -9.71
CA SER A 180 -0.16 -5.03 -8.82
C SER A 180 -1.56 -5.17 -8.24
N ILE A 181 -2.09 -6.39 -8.32
CA ILE A 181 -3.37 -6.79 -7.74
C ILE A 181 -3.50 -6.49 -6.24
N ILE A 182 -2.39 -6.56 -5.49
CA ILE A 182 -2.39 -6.26 -4.06
C ILE A 182 -2.51 -4.75 -3.83
N ILE A 183 -1.73 -3.96 -4.57
CA ILE A 183 -1.68 -2.50 -4.39
C ILE A 183 -2.96 -1.85 -4.92
N SER A 184 -3.49 -2.32 -6.05
CA SER A 184 -4.77 -1.84 -6.58
C SER A 184 -5.90 -2.10 -5.58
N ALA A 185 -5.97 -3.31 -5.00
CA ALA A 185 -6.97 -3.64 -3.99
C ALA A 185 -6.79 -2.82 -2.70
N LEU A 186 -5.55 -2.61 -2.26
CA LEU A 186 -5.26 -1.73 -1.13
C LEU A 186 -5.60 -0.26 -1.40
N GLY A 187 -5.50 0.20 -2.65
CA GLY A 187 -5.97 1.51 -3.07
C GLY A 187 -7.48 1.65 -2.91
N VAL A 188 -8.24 0.63 -3.32
CA VAL A 188 -9.70 0.58 -3.13
C VAL A 188 -10.06 0.56 -1.64
N MET A 189 -9.34 -0.18 -0.82
CA MET A 189 -9.53 -0.19 0.65
C MET A 189 -9.14 1.14 1.33
N GLY A 190 -8.50 2.06 0.60
CA GLY A 190 -8.20 3.41 1.06
C GLY A 190 -9.33 4.42 0.83
N LEU A 191 -10.41 4.01 0.17
CA LEU A 191 -11.61 4.82 -0.04
C LEU A 191 -12.60 4.61 1.10
N ASP A 192 -13.18 5.71 1.56
CA ASP A 192 -14.24 5.72 2.56
C ASP A 192 -15.64 5.69 1.91
N GLU A 193 -16.67 5.28 2.65
CA GLU A 193 -18.05 5.16 2.14
C GLU A 193 -18.61 6.50 1.64
N GLY A 194 -18.16 7.61 2.22
CA GLY A 194 -18.52 8.98 1.80
C GLY A 194 -17.78 9.49 0.56
N GLY A 195 -16.98 8.66 -0.12
CA GLY A 195 -16.16 9.07 -1.27
C GLY A 195 -14.88 9.83 -0.88
N GLY A 196 -14.55 9.87 0.42
CA GLY A 196 -13.31 10.44 0.94
C GLY A 196 -12.18 9.41 1.03
N TRP A 197 -11.04 9.85 1.56
CA TRP A 197 -9.90 8.97 1.86
C TRP A 197 -9.95 8.52 3.31
N VAL A 198 -9.65 7.23 3.55
CA VAL A 198 -9.53 6.68 4.90
C VAL A 198 -8.40 7.41 5.65
N PRO A 199 -8.64 7.92 6.88
CA PRO A 199 -7.60 8.55 7.68
C PRO A 199 -6.43 7.62 7.94
N VAL A 200 -5.22 8.18 8.06
CA VAL A 200 -3.97 7.41 8.28
C VAL A 200 -4.05 6.48 9.50
N VAL A 201 -4.74 6.91 10.55
CA VAL A 201 -4.98 6.12 11.78
C VAL A 201 -5.77 4.83 11.52
N ASN A 202 -6.62 4.82 10.50
CA ASN A 202 -7.48 3.69 10.12
C ASN A 202 -6.90 2.89 8.96
N TYR A 203 -6.08 3.52 8.10
CA TYR A 203 -5.44 2.85 6.97
C TYR A 203 -4.20 2.03 7.39
N THR A 204 -3.37 2.54 8.31
CA THR A 204 -2.16 1.82 8.76
C THR A 204 -2.43 0.45 9.42
N PRO A 205 -3.53 0.23 10.16
CA PRO A 205 -3.94 -1.12 10.58
C PRO A 205 -4.23 -2.08 9.42
N ILE A 206 -4.78 -1.60 8.29
CA ILE A 206 -5.04 -2.42 7.10
C ILE A 206 -3.70 -2.93 6.54
N CYS A 207 -2.73 -2.04 6.33
CA CYS A 207 -1.38 -2.43 5.91
C CYS A 207 -0.72 -3.41 6.89
N SER A 208 -0.92 -3.21 8.20
CA SER A 208 -0.39 -4.09 9.24
C SER A 208 -0.97 -5.51 9.17
N ALA A 209 -2.28 -5.62 8.93
CA ALA A 209 -2.95 -6.90 8.75
C ALA A 209 -2.42 -7.64 7.51
N VAL A 210 -2.30 -6.94 6.38
CA VAL A 210 -1.74 -7.52 5.15
C VAL A 210 -0.30 -8.01 5.37
N ILE A 211 0.58 -7.19 5.97
CA ILE A 211 1.95 -7.61 6.27
C ILE A 211 1.99 -8.84 7.17
N LYS A 212 1.18 -8.88 8.24
CA LYS A 212 1.24 -9.98 9.22
C LYS A 212 0.74 -11.29 8.62
N VAL A 213 -0.37 -11.27 7.90
CA VAL A 213 -0.92 -12.47 7.23
C VAL A 213 -0.05 -12.92 6.07
N ALA A 214 0.52 -12.01 5.28
CA ALA A 214 1.48 -12.35 4.24
C ALA A 214 2.67 -13.13 4.80
N ARG A 215 3.17 -12.75 5.99
CA ARG A 215 4.23 -13.48 6.68
C ARG A 215 3.81 -14.89 7.10
N TYR A 216 2.60 -15.07 7.64
CA TYR A 216 2.07 -16.41 7.94
C TYR A 216 1.99 -17.28 6.68
N LEU A 217 1.47 -16.74 5.58
CA LEU A 217 1.32 -17.48 4.32
C LEU A 217 2.66 -17.88 3.70
N VAL A 218 3.64 -16.95 3.67
CA VAL A 218 4.98 -17.24 3.15
C VAL A 218 5.71 -18.27 4.01
N LEU A 219 5.57 -18.18 5.33
CA LEU A 219 6.16 -19.15 6.24
C LEU A 219 5.50 -20.52 6.07
N TYR A 220 4.17 -20.58 6.02
CA TYR A 220 3.43 -21.81 5.80
C TYR A 220 3.76 -22.47 4.46
N GLN A 221 3.84 -21.69 3.38
CA GLN A 221 4.26 -22.20 2.07
C GLN A 221 5.69 -22.76 2.13
N SER A 222 6.60 -22.13 2.89
CA SER A 222 7.98 -22.61 3.07
C SER A 222 8.05 -23.91 3.86
N ILE A 223 7.20 -24.06 4.88
CA ILE A 223 7.06 -25.29 5.66
C ILE A 223 6.59 -26.43 4.75
N LEU A 224 5.52 -26.21 3.96
CA LEU A 224 5.02 -27.20 3.02
C LEU A 224 6.04 -27.55 1.92
N GLU A 225 6.80 -26.56 1.43
CA GLU A 225 7.87 -26.78 0.44
C GLU A 225 8.95 -27.71 1.00
N ARG A 226 9.39 -27.50 2.25
CA ARG A 226 10.35 -28.38 2.92
C ARG A 226 9.77 -29.78 3.17
N GLN A 227 8.56 -29.87 3.69
CA GLN A 227 7.90 -31.16 3.93
C GLN A 227 7.76 -31.96 2.62
N GLY A 228 7.42 -31.30 1.52
CA GLY A 228 7.37 -31.90 0.19
C GLY A 228 8.73 -32.41 -0.31
N GLN A 229 9.81 -31.65 -0.09
CA GLN A 229 11.18 -32.09 -0.41
C GLN A 229 11.58 -33.33 0.40
N VAL A 230 11.36 -33.31 1.72
CA VAL A 230 11.66 -34.45 2.60
C VAL A 230 10.87 -35.68 2.17
N GLN A 231 9.57 -35.53 1.84
CA GLN A 231 8.75 -36.63 1.36
C GLN A 231 9.26 -37.22 0.04
N GLN A 232 9.72 -36.39 -0.89
CA GLN A 232 10.28 -36.87 -2.17
C GLN A 232 11.60 -37.61 -1.96
N LEU A 233 12.49 -37.09 -1.12
CA LEU A 233 13.78 -37.72 -0.81
C LEU A 233 13.62 -39.01 0.00
N ALA A 234 12.62 -39.06 0.89
CA ALA A 234 12.30 -40.25 1.68
C ALA A 234 11.75 -41.43 0.84
N GLN A 235 11.33 -41.19 -0.42
CA GLN A 235 10.97 -42.28 -1.33
C GLN A 235 12.18 -43.13 -1.74
N TRP A 236 13.39 -42.56 -1.69
CA TRP A 236 14.62 -43.17 -2.18
C TRP A 236 15.64 -43.43 -1.07
N GLY A 237 15.32 -43.13 0.18
CA GLY A 237 16.24 -43.23 1.31
C GLY A 237 15.57 -43.29 2.68
N SER A 238 16.37 -43.35 3.75
CA SER A 238 15.88 -43.25 5.12
C SER A 238 15.34 -41.85 5.40
N LYS A 239 14.33 -41.75 6.27
CA LYS A 239 13.73 -40.46 6.69
C LYS A 239 14.78 -39.48 7.23
N GLN A 240 15.76 -39.96 8.00
CA GLN A 240 16.82 -39.11 8.55
C GLN A 240 17.72 -38.54 7.46
N GLN A 241 18.12 -39.38 6.50
CA GLN A 241 18.94 -38.94 5.36
C GLN A 241 18.17 -37.91 4.52
N ALA A 242 16.88 -38.14 4.28
CA ALA A 242 16.02 -37.20 3.57
C ALA A 242 15.87 -35.85 4.29
N GLU A 243 15.86 -35.84 5.63
CA GLU A 243 15.80 -34.60 6.42
C GLU A 243 17.12 -33.81 6.39
N GLU A 244 18.26 -34.51 6.33
CA GLU A 244 19.60 -33.90 6.21
C GLU A 244 19.87 -33.35 4.80
N ASP A 245 19.43 -34.08 3.76
CA ASP A 245 19.64 -33.70 2.37
C ASP A 245 18.66 -32.61 1.90
N ALA A 246 17.51 -32.46 2.56
CA ALA A 246 16.52 -31.44 2.23
C ALA A 246 17.02 -30.03 2.53
N GLU A 247 16.55 -29.05 1.76
CA GLU A 247 16.90 -27.64 1.99
C GLU A 247 16.40 -27.21 3.38
N GLY A 248 17.25 -26.51 4.13
CA GLY A 248 16.89 -25.97 5.44
C GLY A 248 15.75 -24.96 5.33
N LEU A 249 14.81 -24.98 6.28
CA LEU A 249 13.65 -24.10 6.27
C LEU A 249 14.06 -22.61 6.22
N PHE A 250 15.13 -22.27 6.95
CA PHE A 250 15.73 -20.94 6.93
C PHE A 250 16.13 -20.47 5.52
N GLN A 251 16.75 -21.33 4.70
CA GLN A 251 17.17 -20.99 3.35
C GLN A 251 15.96 -20.72 2.44
N ILE A 252 14.92 -21.56 2.54
CA ILE A 252 13.66 -21.38 1.80
C ILE A 252 13.01 -20.04 2.18
N VAL A 253 12.87 -19.79 3.48
CA VAL A 253 12.28 -18.53 3.99
C VAL A 253 13.11 -17.33 3.54
N ARG A 254 14.44 -17.38 3.71
CA ARG A 254 15.36 -16.30 3.31
C ARG A 254 15.27 -15.96 1.82
N ARG A 255 15.16 -16.98 0.97
CA ARG A 255 14.99 -16.81 -0.48
C ARG A 255 13.70 -16.06 -0.81
N LYS A 256 12.57 -16.44 -0.22
CA LYS A 256 11.28 -15.77 -0.43
C LYS A 256 11.27 -14.36 0.17
N VAL A 257 11.81 -14.21 1.38
CA VAL A 257 11.84 -12.94 2.10
C VAL A 257 12.63 -11.88 1.32
N ARG A 258 13.85 -12.23 0.89
CA ARG A 258 14.70 -11.32 0.11
C ARG A 258 14.12 -10.98 -1.25
N ARG A 259 13.39 -11.90 -1.86
CA ARG A 259 12.80 -11.69 -3.18
C ARG A 259 11.64 -10.70 -3.16
N PHE A 260 10.73 -10.80 -2.18
CA PHE A 260 9.50 -10.01 -2.24
C PHE A 260 8.90 -9.56 -0.90
N MET A 261 9.49 -9.87 0.27
CA MET A 261 8.94 -9.46 1.58
C MET A 261 9.66 -8.29 2.25
N VAL A 262 10.86 -7.94 1.79
CA VAL A 262 11.67 -6.87 2.40
C VAL A 262 11.44 -5.52 1.71
N GLN A 263 11.60 -4.47 2.50
CA GLN A 263 11.90 -3.13 2.05
C GLN A 263 13.27 -3.13 1.36
N MET A 264 13.28 -2.54 0.17
CA MET A 264 14.47 -2.33 -0.61
C MET A 264 15.31 -1.21 0.02
N PRO A 265 16.62 -1.41 0.26
CA PRO A 265 17.51 -0.30 0.57
C PRO A 265 17.62 0.66 -0.62
N GLU A 266 17.82 1.95 -0.34
CA GLU A 266 18.09 2.96 -1.36
C GLU A 266 19.39 2.62 -2.11
N GLY A 267 19.32 2.52 -3.45
CA GLY A 267 20.51 2.34 -4.31
C GLY A 267 20.80 0.90 -4.79
N GLU A 268 19.92 -0.07 -4.54
CA GLU A 268 20.06 -1.44 -5.08
C GLU A 268 19.23 -1.62 -6.37
N ASP A 269 19.81 -2.22 -7.42
CA ASP A 269 19.22 -2.40 -8.77
C ASP A 269 18.01 -3.36 -8.82
N THR A 270 17.46 -3.76 -7.67
CA THR A 270 16.35 -4.73 -7.62
C THR A 270 15.00 -4.02 -7.69
N GLN A 271 14.08 -4.58 -8.48
CA GLN A 271 12.75 -4.01 -8.69
C GLN A 271 11.91 -4.06 -7.40
N PRO A 272 11.21 -2.97 -7.03
CA PRO A 272 10.41 -2.95 -5.82
C PRO A 272 9.21 -3.91 -5.94
N SER A 273 8.82 -4.51 -4.81
CA SER A 273 7.67 -5.41 -4.67
C SER A 273 6.47 -4.74 -3.97
N PRO A 274 5.27 -5.33 -4.00
CA PRO A 274 4.13 -4.89 -3.21
C PRO A 274 4.46 -4.73 -1.73
N MET A 275 5.21 -5.65 -1.13
CA MET A 275 5.56 -5.56 0.28
C MET A 275 6.47 -4.38 0.57
N ASN A 276 7.41 -4.04 -0.33
CA ASN A 276 8.22 -2.83 -0.20
C ASN A 276 7.30 -1.59 -0.10
N TRP A 277 6.32 -1.48 -1.01
CA TRP A 277 5.34 -0.39 -0.96
C TRP A 277 4.52 -0.39 0.34
N ILE A 278 3.97 -1.55 0.74
CA ILE A 278 3.09 -1.65 1.93
C ILE A 278 3.86 -1.32 3.22
N ILE A 279 5.10 -1.80 3.34
CA ILE A 279 5.97 -1.52 4.50
C ILE A 279 6.31 -0.02 4.55
N ASN A 280 6.65 0.59 3.41
CA ASN A 280 6.96 2.02 3.33
C ASN A 280 5.74 2.88 3.64
N THR A 281 4.59 2.60 3.03
CA THR A 281 3.32 3.29 3.27
C THR A 281 2.91 3.20 4.74
N ARG A 282 3.02 2.01 5.35
CA ARG A 282 2.74 1.84 6.78
C ARG A 282 3.70 2.65 7.65
N THR A 283 5.00 2.60 7.35
CA THR A 283 6.03 3.29 8.14
C THR A 283 5.87 4.80 8.05
N TYR A 284 5.58 5.31 6.86
CA TYR A 284 5.27 6.72 6.64
C TYR A 284 3.99 7.15 7.36
N GLY A 285 2.91 6.35 7.28
CA GLY A 285 1.67 6.65 8.00
C GLY A 285 1.83 6.64 9.52
N ILE A 286 2.62 5.71 10.05
CA ILE A 286 3.01 5.71 11.47
C ILE A 286 3.78 6.98 11.82
N ARG A 287 4.72 7.41 10.97
CA ARG A 287 5.47 8.66 11.17
C ARG A 287 4.51 9.85 11.24
N ILE A 288 3.60 10.02 10.27
CA ILE A 288 2.57 11.06 10.29
C ILE A 288 1.80 11.06 11.61
N ARG A 289 1.33 9.89 12.06
CA ARG A 289 0.56 9.78 13.31
C ARG A 289 1.32 10.31 14.54
N TYR A 290 2.64 10.13 14.58
CA TYR A 290 3.46 10.51 15.74
C TYR A 290 4.18 11.87 15.57
N THR A 291 4.34 12.38 14.35
CA THR A 291 5.07 13.63 14.09
C THR A 291 4.17 14.78 13.65
N THR A 292 3.01 14.50 13.07
CA THR A 292 2.06 15.53 12.65
C THR A 292 1.08 15.78 13.79
N PRO A 293 1.00 17.02 14.33
CA PRO A 293 -0.04 17.38 15.27
C PRO A 293 -1.41 17.14 14.62
N GLY A 294 -2.25 16.29 15.20
CA GLY A 294 -3.63 16.13 14.73
C GLY A 294 -4.38 17.46 14.89
N SER A 295 -5.42 17.69 14.08
CA SER A 295 -6.22 18.91 14.18
C SER A 295 -6.92 19.11 15.53
N GLU A 296 -6.84 18.13 16.44
CA GLU A 296 -7.40 18.14 17.79
C GLU A 296 -6.39 18.49 18.89
N THR A 297 -5.14 18.85 18.56
CA THR A 297 -4.09 19.01 19.59
C THR A 297 -4.14 20.35 20.34
N ILE A 298 -5.12 21.21 20.04
CA ILE A 298 -5.35 22.46 20.77
C ILE A 298 -6.48 22.21 21.78
N ASP A 299 -6.12 21.79 22.99
CA ASP A 299 -7.09 21.64 24.09
C ASP A 299 -7.35 23.04 24.70
N TRP A 300 -8.61 23.46 24.68
CA TRP A 300 -9.07 24.71 25.27
C TRP A 300 -9.66 24.41 26.65
N ARG A 301 -8.97 24.84 27.71
CA ARG A 301 -9.48 24.73 29.09
C ARG A 301 -9.65 26.11 29.69
N GLY A 302 -10.86 26.66 29.52
CA GLY A 302 -11.18 28.00 29.97
C GLY A 302 -10.29 29.03 29.28
N ASP A 303 -9.41 29.68 30.05
CA ASP A 303 -8.47 30.72 29.58
C ASP A 303 -7.11 30.17 29.11
N GLN A 304 -6.94 28.85 29.07
CA GLN A 304 -5.67 28.22 28.68
C GLN A 304 -5.79 27.43 27.38
N ILE A 305 -4.84 27.69 26.49
CA ILE A 305 -4.58 26.93 25.27
C ILE A 305 -3.44 25.96 25.55
N ILE A 306 -3.70 24.67 25.40
CA ILE A 306 -2.74 23.60 25.67
C ILE A 306 -2.39 22.91 24.35
N HIS A 307 -1.10 22.89 24.01
CA HIS A 307 -0.57 22.14 22.86
C HIS A 307 0.72 21.42 23.25
N GLY A 308 0.66 20.10 23.42
CA GLY A 308 1.81 19.29 23.86
C GLY A 308 2.31 19.69 25.26
N ARG A 309 3.56 20.15 25.35
CA ARG A 309 4.15 20.67 26.61
C ARG A 309 3.92 22.17 26.82
N ILE A 310 3.41 22.85 25.80
CA ILE A 310 3.21 24.30 25.80
C ILE A 310 1.82 24.57 26.36
N ARG A 311 1.76 25.41 27.39
CA ARG A 311 0.52 25.90 28.00
C ARG A 311 0.59 27.41 27.97
N ILE A 312 -0.34 28.05 27.28
CA ILE A 312 -0.38 29.50 27.12
C ILE A 312 -1.73 30.01 27.60
N ARG A 313 -1.74 31.06 28.42
CA ARG A 313 -2.98 31.77 28.78
C ARG A 313 -3.35 32.78 27.70
N MET A 314 -4.65 33.04 27.52
CA MET A 314 -5.08 34.05 26.56
C MET A 314 -4.54 35.44 26.89
N SER A 315 -4.38 35.76 28.18
CA SER A 315 -3.74 36.99 28.64
C SER A 315 -2.31 37.14 28.13
N GLU A 316 -1.53 36.05 28.11
CA GLU A 316 -0.14 36.05 27.66
C GLU A 316 -0.04 36.26 26.14
N ILE A 317 -1.00 35.70 25.38
CA ILE A 317 -1.11 35.94 23.94
C ILE A 317 -1.48 37.40 23.67
N SER A 318 -2.44 37.93 24.43
CA SER A 318 -2.87 39.33 24.33
C SER A 318 -1.72 40.29 24.63
N ASP A 319 -0.97 40.04 25.70
CA ASP A 319 0.18 40.87 26.09
C ASP A 319 1.30 40.80 25.04
N MET A 320 1.56 39.62 24.48
CA MET A 320 2.53 39.46 23.40
C MET A 320 2.10 40.22 22.13
N LEU A 321 0.82 40.16 21.76
CA LEU A 321 0.26 40.90 20.63
C LEU A 321 0.33 42.42 20.86
N HIS A 322 -0.04 42.90 22.05
CA HIS A 322 0.08 44.31 22.39
C HIS A 322 1.54 44.77 22.41
N GLY A 323 2.46 43.93 22.87
CA GLY A 323 3.90 44.17 22.79
C GLY A 323 4.39 44.29 21.35
N LEU A 324 3.97 43.38 20.47
CA LEU A 324 4.30 43.43 19.03
C LEU A 324 3.71 44.66 18.35
N VAL A 325 2.47 45.03 18.65
CA VAL A 325 1.85 46.25 18.14
C VAL A 325 2.61 47.48 18.63
N GLY A 326 2.99 47.52 19.91
CA GLY A 326 3.82 48.60 20.47
C GLY A 326 5.18 48.70 19.80
N GLN A 327 5.86 47.58 19.56
CA GLN A 327 7.13 47.52 18.85
C GLN A 327 7.00 47.94 17.38
N ALA A 328 5.93 47.50 16.70
CA ALA A 328 5.64 47.91 15.33
C ALA A 328 5.38 49.42 15.26
N GLN A 329 4.60 49.98 16.19
CA GLN A 329 4.36 51.42 16.30
C GLN A 329 5.65 52.19 16.57
N GLN A 330 6.51 51.73 17.49
CA GLN A 330 7.81 52.36 17.75
C GLN A 330 8.74 52.29 16.54
N THR A 331 8.72 51.19 15.79
CA THR A 331 9.49 51.03 14.56
C THR A 331 8.98 51.99 13.48
N LEU A 332 7.65 52.09 13.32
CA LEU A 332 7.01 53.02 12.39
C LEU A 332 7.34 54.48 12.76
N LEU A 333 7.26 54.82 14.05
CA LEU A 333 7.65 56.13 14.56
C LEU A 333 9.12 56.42 14.28
N ARG A 334 10.03 55.47 14.54
CA ARG A 334 11.46 55.64 14.26
C ARG A 334 11.74 55.86 12.78
N LEU A 335 11.06 55.11 11.90
CA LEU A 335 11.17 55.27 10.44
C LEU A 335 10.61 56.62 9.97
N THR A 336 9.52 57.11 10.58
CA THR A 336 8.97 58.43 10.26
C THR A 336 9.81 59.58 10.83
N SER A 337 10.40 59.43 12.02
CA SER A 337 11.28 60.42 12.63
C SER A 337 12.64 60.48 11.93
N SER A 338 13.14 59.36 11.39
CA SER A 338 14.31 59.37 10.49
C SER A 338 14.01 60.01 9.12
N HIS A 339 12.74 60.28 8.80
CA HIS A 339 12.34 61.02 7.60
C HIS A 339 12.08 62.51 7.85
N VAL A 340 12.15 62.97 9.10
CA VAL A 340 11.97 64.39 9.51
C VAL A 340 13.30 65.06 9.87
N GLY A 341 14.42 64.34 9.74
CA GLY A 341 15.77 64.88 9.92
C GLY A 341 16.62 64.70 8.66
N ILE A 342 16.25 65.39 7.58
CA ILE A 342 17.19 65.76 6.52
C ILE A 342 17.11 67.28 6.45
N ASP A 343 18.13 67.92 7.01
CA ASP A 343 18.76 69.17 6.56
C ASP A 343 19.75 69.56 7.66
N ASP A 344 20.98 69.05 7.55
CA ASP A 344 22.18 69.89 7.55
C ASP A 344 23.43 69.01 7.39
N ASP A 345 24.19 69.36 6.35
CA ASP A 345 25.40 68.75 5.87
C ASP A 345 26.53 68.72 6.92
N GLN A 346 27.24 67.58 7.00
CA GLN A 346 28.70 67.62 6.94
C GLN A 346 29.30 66.26 6.61
N ASP A 347 30.11 66.30 5.56
CA ASP A 347 30.96 65.27 4.99
C ASP A 347 31.90 64.63 6.03
N ASP A 348 32.12 63.31 5.91
CA ASP A 348 33.47 62.77 5.68
C ASP A 348 33.44 61.24 5.48
N GLU A 349 34.44 60.80 4.73
CA GLU A 349 34.53 59.62 3.88
C GLU A 349 34.64 58.24 4.57
N GLU A 350 34.05 57.26 3.87
CA GLU A 350 34.42 55.85 3.67
C GLU A 350 35.36 55.12 4.65
N GLU A 351 34.86 54.02 5.23
CA GLU A 351 35.56 52.73 5.18
C GLU A 351 34.55 51.56 5.15
N GLY A 352 34.65 50.73 4.13
CA GLY A 352 33.65 49.72 3.78
C GLY A 352 33.68 48.46 4.64
N MET A 353 32.48 47.96 4.96
CA MET A 353 32.24 46.52 5.09
C MET A 353 30.87 46.19 4.49
N GLN A 354 30.91 45.50 3.35
CA GLN A 354 29.76 44.84 2.72
C GLN A 354 29.07 43.93 3.74
N GLN A 355 27.87 44.29 4.19
CA GLN A 355 26.96 43.34 4.84
C GLN A 355 26.28 42.51 3.76
N GLN A 356 27.00 41.46 3.40
CA GLN A 356 26.55 40.29 2.68
C GLN A 356 25.36 39.68 3.44
N TRP A 357 24.22 39.54 2.76
CA TRP A 357 23.12 38.71 3.23
C TRP A 357 23.68 37.32 3.57
N PRO A 358 23.36 36.71 4.73
CA PRO A 358 23.85 35.38 5.01
C PRO A 358 23.23 34.40 3.99
N PRO A 359 24.02 33.42 3.51
CA PRO A 359 23.59 32.48 2.48
C PRO A 359 22.50 31.56 3.01
N SER A 360 21.54 31.22 2.15
CA SER A 360 20.60 30.11 2.34
C SER A 360 21.36 28.79 2.45
N SER A 361 21.86 28.47 3.64
CA SER A 361 22.33 27.14 3.99
C SER A 361 22.48 27.06 5.51
N ASP A 362 21.48 26.51 6.18
CA ASP A 362 21.76 25.74 7.37
C ASP A 362 21.09 24.38 7.23
N MET A 363 21.98 23.41 7.06
CA MET A 363 21.73 21.99 7.12
C MET A 363 20.96 21.67 8.40
N LEU A 364 19.91 20.87 8.23
CA LEU A 364 19.30 20.13 9.32
C LEU A 364 20.40 19.42 10.12
N PRO A 365 20.42 19.54 11.47
CA PRO A 365 21.40 18.80 12.25
C PRO A 365 21.11 17.30 12.14
N ALA A 366 22.10 16.55 11.68
CA ALA A 366 22.16 15.11 11.89
C ALA A 366 22.40 14.86 13.39
N ILE A 367 21.48 14.16 14.05
CA ILE A 367 21.66 13.73 15.44
C ILE A 367 20.93 12.40 15.68
N PRO A 368 21.27 11.67 16.75
CA PRO A 368 22.07 10.44 16.79
C PRO A 368 21.25 9.14 16.83
#